data_AF-A0AAV4CWQ5-F1
#
_entry.id   AF-A0AAV4CWQ5-F1
#
_cell.length_a   1.000
_cell.length_b   1.000
_cell.length_c   1.000
_cell.angle_alpha   90.00
_cell.angle_beta   90.00
_cell.angle_gamma   90.00
#
_symmetry.space_group_name_H-M   'P 1'
#
loop_
_entity.id
_entity.type
_entity.pdbx_description
1 polymer ?
#
loop_
_entity_poly.entity_id
_entity_poly.type
_entity_poly.pdbx_seq_one_letter_code
_entity_poly.pdbx_strand_id
1 'polypeptide(L)' 'MPATHKAPDVCYYDVLGIEKAASEQDIKKAYRRLALKWHPDKNPDHKEEAKKKFQEISEAYDVLSD' A
#
# COMPACT_ATOMS: atom_id res chain seq x y z
N MET A 1 -24.53 1.71 11.62
CA MET A 1 -23.45 1.60 10.62
C MET A 1 -23.24 2.97 9.98
N PRO A 2 -22.12 3.67 10.23
CA PRO A 2 -21.79 4.88 9.50
C PRO A 2 -20.39 4.77 8.86
N ALA A 3 -20.33 4.63 7.54
CA ALA A 3 -19.09 4.81 6.78
C ALA A 3 -19.22 6.13 6.01
N THR A 4 -18.83 7.20 6.69
CA THR A 4 -18.61 8.52 6.13
C THR A 4 -17.27 8.60 5.39
N HIS A 5 -17.16 9.61 4.53
CA HIS A 5 -15.95 10.22 3.91
C HIS A 5 -15.65 9.74 2.48
N LYS A 6 -15.93 10.54 1.43
CA LYS A 6 -15.30 11.79 0.96
C LYS A 6 -13.80 11.64 0.59
N ALA A 7 -13.46 11.91 -0.68
CA ALA A 7 -12.10 12.00 -1.26
C ALA A 7 -11.45 13.38 -0.94
N PRO A 8 -10.17 13.71 -1.22
CA PRO A 8 -9.12 12.99 -1.99
C PRO A 8 -7.67 13.02 -1.38
N ASP A 9 -7.04 11.85 -1.18
CA ASP A 9 -5.61 11.66 -0.85
C ASP A 9 -4.99 10.57 -1.77
N VAL A 10 -5.08 10.86 -3.07
CA VAL A 10 -5.20 9.88 -4.18
C VAL A 10 -3.88 9.22 -4.62
N CYS A 11 -2.91 8.97 -3.73
CA CYS A 11 -1.68 8.30 -4.17
C CYS A 11 -1.30 7.10 -3.31
N TYR A 12 -1.21 7.24 -2.00
CA TYR A 12 -0.61 6.21 -1.16
C TYR A 12 -1.57 5.07 -0.80
N TYR A 13 -2.82 5.40 -0.51
CA TYR A 13 -3.86 4.40 -0.23
C TYR A 13 -4.17 3.52 -1.45
N ASP A 14 -4.24 4.12 -2.64
CA ASP A 14 -4.38 3.40 -3.92
C ASP A 14 -3.15 2.53 -4.22
N VAL A 15 -1.95 3.01 -3.85
CA VAL A 15 -0.72 2.26 -4.04
C VAL A 15 -0.70 0.98 -3.22
N LEU A 16 -1.17 1.07 -1.96
CA LEU A 16 -1.32 -0.06 -1.05
C LEU A 16 -2.61 -0.88 -1.29
N GLY A 17 -3.51 -0.41 -2.16
CA GLY A 17 -4.79 -1.06 -2.43
C GLY A 17 -5.69 -1.13 -1.19
N ILE A 18 -5.61 -0.12 -0.34
CA ILE A 18 -6.38 0.02 0.90
C ILE A 18 -7.30 1.24 0.80
N GLU A 19 -8.42 1.19 1.51
CA GLU A 19 -9.28 2.37 1.62
C GLU A 19 -8.60 3.43 2.49
N LYS A 20 -8.84 4.71 2.19
CA LYS A 20 -8.49 5.90 3.00
C LYS A 20 -8.96 5.89 4.46
N ALA A 21 -9.81 4.93 4.84
CA ALA A 21 -10.24 4.68 6.22
C ALA A 21 -9.45 3.53 6.86
N ALA A 22 -8.42 3.00 6.17
CA ALA A 22 -7.59 1.93 6.65
C ALA A 22 -6.78 2.41 7.86
N SER A 23 -6.97 1.71 8.96
CA SER A 23 -6.16 1.90 10.15
C SER A 23 -4.80 1.23 9.97
N GLU A 24 -3.81 1.54 10.81
CA GLU A 24 -2.48 0.91 10.81
C GLU A 24 -2.52 -0.62 10.70
N GLN A 25 -3.56 -1.25 11.28
CA GLN A 25 -3.79 -2.68 11.17
C GLN A 25 -4.07 -3.17 9.74
N ASP A 26 -4.83 -2.40 8.95
CA ASP A 26 -5.12 -2.67 7.54
C ASP A 26 -3.92 -2.36 6.66
N ILE A 27 -3.20 -1.27 6.93
CA ILE A 27 -1.98 -0.91 6.18
C ILE A 27 -0.92 -2.01 6.37
N LYS A 28 -0.73 -2.51 7.59
CA LYS A 28 0.21 -3.60 7.89
C LYS A 28 -0.18 -4.93 7.24
N LYS A 29 -1.49 -5.24 7.14
CA LYS A 29 -1.99 -6.41 6.40
C LYS A 29 -1.78 -6.26 4.89
N ALA A 30 -2.03 -5.08 4.34
CA ALA A 30 -1.88 -4.79 2.93
C ALA A 30 -0.41 -4.79 2.51
N TYR A 31 0.48 -4.15 3.28
CA TYR A 31 1.93 -4.19 3.13
C TYR A 31 2.41 -5.63 2.99
N ARG A 32 1.97 -6.52 3.89
CA ARG A 32 2.40 -7.93 3.88
C ARG A 32 1.94 -8.67 2.62
N ARG A 33 0.71 -8.44 2.16
CA ARG A 33 0.19 -9.02 0.91
C ARG A 33 0.90 -8.48 -0.32
N LEU A 34 1.19 -7.17 -0.34
CA LEU A 34 1.86 -6.52 -1.45
C LEU A 34 3.34 -6.84 -1.53
N ALA A 35 4.05 -6.96 -0.40
CA ALA A 35 5.45 -7.38 -0.37
C ALA A 35 5.64 -8.78 -0.98
N LEU A 36 4.69 -9.70 -0.75
CA LEU A 36 4.68 -11.01 -1.38
C LEU A 36 4.30 -10.94 -2.87
N LYS A 37 3.44 -10.00 -3.26
CA LYS A 37 2.95 -9.83 -4.64
C LYS A 37 3.95 -9.11 -5.53
N TRP A 38 4.65 -8.13 -4.99
CA TRP A 38 5.73 -7.36 -5.62
C TRP A 38 7.11 -7.94 -5.27
N HIS A 39 7.19 -9.19 -4.82
CA HIS A 39 8.49 -9.82 -4.57
C HIS A 39 9.25 -9.97 -5.90
N PRO A 40 10.52 -9.53 -5.99
CA PRO A 40 11.31 -9.57 -7.23
C PRO A 40 11.61 -11.01 -7.70
N ASP A 41 11.44 -12.00 -6.82
CA ASP A 41 11.58 -13.43 -7.12
C ASP A 41 10.41 -13.97 -7.96
N LYS A 42 9.19 -13.48 -7.72
CA LYS A 42 7.99 -13.86 -8.49
C LYS A 42 7.73 -12.95 -9.69
N ASN A 43 8.38 -11.79 -9.73
CA ASN A 43 8.30 -10.84 -10.82
C ASN A 43 9.68 -10.63 -11.45
N PRO A 44 10.24 -11.65 -12.12
CA PRO A 44 11.53 -11.51 -12.80
C PRO A 44 11.50 -10.44 -13.90
N ASP A 45 10.33 -10.20 -14.51
CA ASP A 45 10.10 -9.22 -15.58
C ASP A 45 9.80 -7.80 -15.06
N HIS A 46 9.19 -7.68 -13.88
CA HIS A 46 8.74 -6.40 -13.31
C HIS A 46 9.56 -5.99 -12.07
N LYS A 47 10.86 -6.29 -12.04
CA LYS A 47 11.76 -5.92 -10.93
C LYS A 47 11.77 -4.42 -10.63
N GLU A 48 11.69 -3.58 -11.67
CA GLU A 48 11.64 -2.13 -11.50
C GLU A 48 10.33 -1.67 -10.87
N GLU A 49 9.18 -2.13 -11.37
CA GLU A 49 7.88 -1.82 -10.76
C GLU A 49 7.76 -2.39 -9.34
N ALA A 50 8.25 -3.61 -9.10
CA ALA A 50 8.33 -4.21 -7.77
C ALA A 50 9.11 -3.34 -6.79
N LYS A 51 10.28 -2.85 -7.19
CA LYS A 51 11.09 -1.97 -6.36
C LYS A 51 10.40 -0.62 -6.11
N LYS A 52 9.79 -0.04 -7.14
CA LYS A 52 9.06 1.24 -7.06
C LYS A 52 7.85 1.14 -6.13
N LYS A 53 7.02 0.12 -6.34
CA LYS A 53 5.89 -0.20 -5.48
C LYS A 53 6.32 -0.49 -4.06
N PHE A 54 7.35 -1.31 -3.85
CA PHE A 54 7.82 -1.63 -2.51
C PHE A 54 8.25 -0.36 -1.74
N GLN A 55 8.94 0.55 -2.42
CA GLN A 55 9.36 1.82 -1.85
C GLN A 55 8.16 2.73 -1.53
N GLU A 56 7.22 2.89 -2.46
CA GLU A 56 5.99 3.67 -2.22
C GLU A 56 5.11 3.08 -1.10
N ILE A 57 5.00 1.74 -1.01
CA ILE A 57 4.24 1.06 0.05
C ILE A 57 4.91 1.28 1.41
N SER A 58 6.24 1.26 1.48
CA SER A 58 6.97 1.50 2.72
C SER A 58 6.87 2.96 3.18
N GLU A 59 6.98 3.91 2.26
CA GLU A 59 6.86 5.34 2.54
C GLU A 59 5.43 5.72 2.92
N ALA A 60 4.44 5.17 2.22
CA ALA A 60 3.04 5.28 2.57
C ALA A 60 2.72 4.68 3.94
N TYR A 61 3.31 3.52 4.29
CA TYR A 61 3.12 2.95 5.63
C TYR A 61 3.67 3.88 6.71
N ASP A 62 4.86 4.46 6.50
CA ASP A 62 5.47 5.38 7.46
C ASP A 62 4.63 6.65 7.65
N VAL A 63 4.19 7.27 6.55
CA VAL A 63 3.37 8.51 6.56
C VAL A 63 1.97 8.30 7.11
N LEU A 64 1.39 7.11 6.98
CA LEU A 64 0.04 6.80 7.46
C LEU A 64 0.02 6.15 8.84
N SER A 65 1.18 5.70 9.34
CA SER A 65 1.34 5.12 10.69
C SER A 65 1.76 6.17 11.73
N ASP A 66 2.08 7.40 11.31
CA ASP A 66 2.22 8.61 12.13
C ASP A 66 0.91 9.40 12.18
#